data_AF-A0AAV0E0I0-F1
#
_entry.id   AF-A0AAV0E0I0-F1
#
_cell.length_a   1.000
_cell.length_b   1.000
_cell.length_c   1.000
_cell.angle_alpha   90.00
_cell.angle_beta   90.00
_cell.angle_gamma   90.00
#
_symmetry.space_group_name_H-M   'P 1'
#
loop_
_entity.id
_entity.type
_entity.pdbx_description
1 polymer ?
#
loop_
_entity_poly.entity_id
_entity_poly.type
_entity_poly.pdbx_seq_one_letter_code
_entity_poly.pdbx_strand_id
1 'polypeptide(L)'
;MGLLSQRVERSEIAAGDHIYTWRSAFAYAHHGIYVGGNKVVHFTASGGSMEAELSLCPKNILDCGFHKSESGVLLSCLDCFLKEGSLYEFEYGSHCLTFLTKVRGGTCTTAESDPPESVIYTAMYLLQNGFGKYDLFHRNCEDFALYCKTGLIIVHQQTNLAMGSSGTTGQVASALLGGALVGVVGSLFNTTTPVGLGLGTGTYLVNRYGNDIGVRKDVVKVDVEDIALFHSRQVSVEDICPTDVNDRKKGISKESAFD
;
A
#
# COMPACT_ATOMS: atom_id res chain seq x y z
N MET A 1 -21.44 7.08 5.78
CA MET A 1 -20.07 7.53 6.10
C MET A 1 -20.10 8.78 6.97
N GLY A 2 -19.70 8.68 8.24
CA GLY A 2 -19.74 9.79 9.19
C GLY A 2 -18.61 10.80 8.95
N LEU A 3 -18.90 12.09 9.10
CA LEU A 3 -17.99 13.22 8.83
C LEU A 3 -16.68 13.23 9.66
N LEU A 4 -16.57 12.33 10.66
CA LEU A 4 -15.49 12.34 11.67
C LEU A 4 -14.73 11.02 11.79
N SER A 5 -15.23 9.92 11.22
CA SER A 5 -14.58 8.61 11.31
C SER A 5 -14.97 7.71 10.15
N GLN A 6 -13.99 6.99 9.61
CA GLN A 6 -14.19 5.91 8.64
C GLN A 6 -14.68 4.61 9.30
N ARG A 7 -14.95 4.64 10.62
CA ARG A 7 -15.44 3.47 11.35
C ARG A 7 -16.82 3.10 10.84
N VAL A 8 -17.02 1.82 10.56
CA VAL A 8 -18.27 1.27 10.05
C VAL A 8 -18.64 0.01 10.83
N GLU A 9 -19.93 -0.30 10.86
CA GLU A 9 -20.47 -1.55 11.38
C GLU A 9 -20.42 -2.65 10.31
N ARG A 10 -20.45 -3.91 10.74
CA ARG A 10 -20.39 -5.07 9.81
C ARG A 10 -21.55 -5.12 8.82
N SER A 11 -22.68 -4.52 9.16
CA SER A 11 -23.86 -4.43 8.29
C SER A 11 -23.73 -3.35 7.21
N GLU A 12 -22.75 -2.45 7.33
CA GLU A 12 -22.54 -1.34 6.41
C GLU A 12 -21.55 -1.69 5.29
N ILE A 13 -20.75 -2.75 5.43
CA ILE A 13 -19.80 -3.19 4.42
C ILE A 13 -20.41 -4.14 3.38
N ALA A 14 -19.98 -4.00 2.13
CA ALA A 14 -20.35 -4.81 0.99
C ALA A 14 -19.13 -5.50 0.36
N ALA A 15 -19.37 -6.62 -0.33
CA ALA A 15 -18.29 -7.30 -1.05
C ALA A 15 -17.67 -6.34 -2.09
N GLY A 16 -16.35 -6.27 -2.14
CA GLY A 16 -15.58 -5.30 -2.93
C GLY A 16 -15.10 -4.08 -2.12
N ASP A 17 -15.48 -3.95 -0.84
CA ASP A 17 -14.99 -2.87 0.00
C ASP A 17 -13.53 -3.06 0.42
N HIS A 18 -12.77 -1.98 0.37
CA HIS A 18 -11.46 -1.91 0.97
C HIS A 18 -11.64 -1.53 2.44
N ILE A 19 -11.37 -2.50 3.32
CA ILE A 19 -11.48 -2.33 4.76
C ILE A 19 -10.10 -2.29 5.39
N TYR A 20 -10.02 -1.66 6.56
CA TYR A 20 -8.81 -1.66 7.35
C TYR A 20 -9.10 -1.70 8.84
N THR A 21 -8.08 -2.08 9.61
CA THR A 21 -8.10 -2.02 11.08
C THR A 21 -6.79 -1.42 11.57
N TRP A 22 -6.87 -0.58 12.60
CA TRP A 22 -5.68 -0.13 13.31
C TRP A 22 -5.07 -1.26 14.15
N ARG A 23 -3.75 -1.33 14.21
CA ARG A 23 -2.92 -2.33 14.86
C ARG A 23 -1.89 -1.67 15.78
N SER A 24 -1.43 -2.43 16.78
CA SER A 24 -0.39 -2.02 17.73
C SER A 24 -0.66 -0.63 18.32
N ALA A 25 -1.81 -0.46 18.99
CA ALA A 25 -2.25 0.81 19.59
C ALA A 25 -2.26 1.99 18.61
N PHE A 26 -2.88 1.82 17.44
CA PHE A 26 -2.92 2.81 16.36
C PHE A 26 -1.55 3.17 15.80
N ALA A 27 -0.57 2.27 15.90
CA ALA A 27 0.69 2.43 15.18
C ALA A 27 0.44 2.31 13.67
N TYR A 28 -0.17 1.23 13.18
CA TYR A 28 -0.37 1.02 11.74
C TYR A 28 -1.78 0.57 11.35
N ALA A 29 -2.17 0.81 10.11
CA ALA A 29 -3.38 0.23 9.53
C ALA A 29 -3.01 -1.04 8.77
N HIS A 30 -3.78 -2.10 9.00
CA HIS A 30 -3.71 -3.32 8.20
C HIS A 30 -4.91 -3.34 7.26
N HIS A 31 -4.64 -3.53 5.97
CA HIS A 31 -5.59 -3.33 4.87
C HIS A 31 -5.99 -4.66 4.22
N GLY A 32 -7.20 -4.72 3.68
CA GLY A 32 -7.72 -5.89 2.98
C GLY A 32 -8.99 -5.60 2.17
N ILE A 33 -9.36 -6.55 1.31
CA ILE A 33 -10.58 -6.49 0.50
C ILE A 33 -11.60 -7.45 1.12
N TYR A 34 -12.76 -6.92 1.51
CA TYR A 34 -13.88 -7.75 1.93
C TYR A 34 -14.52 -8.40 0.72
N VAL A 35 -14.60 -9.73 0.69
CA VAL A 35 -15.13 -10.51 -0.45
C VAL A 35 -16.50 -11.13 -0.15
N GLY A 36 -17.17 -10.65 0.91
CA GLY A 36 -18.46 -11.17 1.36
C GLY A 36 -18.34 -12.39 2.29
N GLY A 37 -19.47 -12.80 2.88
CA GLY A 37 -19.54 -14.03 3.69
C GLY A 37 -18.59 -14.07 4.88
N ASN A 38 -18.31 -12.93 5.51
CA ASN A 38 -17.34 -12.78 6.60
C ASN A 38 -15.89 -13.11 6.18
N LYS A 39 -15.53 -12.94 4.90
CA LYS A 39 -14.18 -13.24 4.38
C LYS A 39 -13.45 -12.01 3.87
N VAL A 40 -12.14 -11.99 4.07
CA VAL A 40 -11.25 -10.89 3.69
C VAL A 40 -10.02 -11.47 3.00
N VAL A 41 -9.67 -10.91 1.83
CA VAL A 41 -8.39 -11.19 1.17
C VAL A 41 -7.42 -10.06 1.52
N HIS A 42 -6.24 -10.40 2.02
CA HIS A 42 -5.24 -9.41 2.40
C HIS A 42 -3.81 -9.89 2.20
N PHE A 43 -2.90 -8.94 2.02
CA PHE A 43 -1.49 -9.19 1.79
C PHE A 43 -0.69 -9.06 3.09
N THR A 44 0.22 -9.99 3.34
CA THR A 44 1.03 -10.05 4.57
C THR A 44 2.47 -10.40 4.28
N ALA A 45 3.37 -10.04 5.21
CA ALA A 45 4.75 -10.48 5.14
C ALA A 45 4.84 -12.00 5.33
N SER A 46 5.38 -12.70 4.33
CA SER A 46 5.72 -14.13 4.44
C SER A 46 6.61 -14.34 5.67
N GLY A 47 6.07 -14.97 6.71
CA GLY A 47 6.77 -15.22 7.98
C GLY A 47 6.13 -14.57 9.22
N GLY A 48 5.14 -13.68 9.06
CA GLY A 48 4.24 -13.33 10.17
C GLY A 48 3.46 -14.58 10.55
N SER A 49 3.50 -14.99 11.83
CA SER A 49 2.98 -16.28 12.28
C SER A 49 1.50 -16.45 11.91
N MET A 50 1.25 -17.12 10.78
CA MET A 50 -0.09 -17.56 10.38
C MET A 50 -0.73 -18.43 11.48
N GLU A 51 0.13 -19.06 12.31
CA GLU A 51 -0.24 -19.79 13.53
C GLU A 51 -0.92 -18.92 14.59
N ALA A 52 -0.55 -17.63 14.74
CA ALA A 52 -1.18 -16.72 15.70
C ALA A 52 -2.47 -16.08 15.16
N GLU A 53 -2.67 -16.02 13.85
CA GLU A 53 -3.93 -15.53 13.27
C GLU A 53 -5.04 -16.59 13.33
N LEU A 54 -4.67 -17.86 13.35
CA LEU A 54 -5.60 -19.00 13.38
C LEU A 54 -6.00 -19.44 14.80
N SER A 55 -5.22 -19.10 15.82
CA SER A 55 -5.50 -19.50 17.21
C SER A 55 -6.76 -18.84 17.81
N LEU A 56 -7.16 -17.69 17.27
CA LEU A 56 -8.41 -16.97 17.61
C LEU A 56 -9.56 -17.25 16.64
N CYS A 57 -9.33 -18.05 15.60
CA CYS A 57 -10.37 -18.33 14.62
C CYS A 57 -11.48 -19.16 15.29
N PRO A 58 -12.76 -18.74 15.20
CA PRO A 58 -13.88 -19.62 15.54
C PRO A 58 -13.72 -20.92 14.74
N LYS A 59 -13.66 -22.07 15.41
CA LYS A 59 -13.16 -23.37 14.90
C LYS A 59 -13.86 -23.94 13.63
N ASN A 60 -14.76 -23.20 13.00
CA ASN A 60 -15.61 -23.68 11.91
C ASN A 60 -15.70 -22.72 10.70
N ILE A 61 -14.83 -21.69 10.57
CA ILE A 61 -14.85 -20.86 9.35
C ILE A 61 -14.02 -21.51 8.25
N LEU A 62 -14.73 -22.10 7.28
CA LEU A 62 -14.15 -22.69 6.09
C LEU A 62 -13.22 -21.70 5.37
N ASP A 63 -12.05 -22.19 4.97
CA ASP A 63 -10.99 -21.49 4.23
C ASP A 63 -10.29 -20.32 4.95
N CYS A 64 -10.54 -20.11 6.25
CA CYS A 64 -9.79 -19.11 7.01
C CYS A 64 -8.32 -19.54 7.15
N GLY A 65 -7.39 -18.66 6.78
CA GLY A 65 -5.96 -18.92 6.71
C GLY A 65 -5.52 -19.58 5.40
N PHE A 66 -6.43 -19.78 4.45
CA PHE A 66 -6.08 -20.28 3.13
C PHE A 66 -5.12 -19.30 2.46
N HIS A 67 -3.98 -19.83 2.00
CA HIS A 67 -3.02 -19.11 1.21
C HIS A 67 -2.29 -20.11 0.33
N LYS A 68 -1.81 -19.65 -0.82
CA LYS A 68 -0.86 -20.42 -1.63
C LYS A 68 0.55 -20.08 -1.18
N SER A 69 1.42 -21.08 -1.07
CA SER A 69 2.84 -20.89 -0.81
C SER A 69 3.41 -19.81 -1.72
N GLU A 70 4.21 -18.90 -1.15
CA GLU A 70 4.90 -17.81 -1.86
C GLU A 70 4.01 -16.68 -2.41
N SER A 71 2.67 -16.77 -2.32
CA SER A 71 1.78 -15.71 -2.80
C SER A 71 1.82 -14.44 -1.95
N GLY A 72 2.11 -14.59 -0.64
CA GLY A 72 2.01 -13.54 0.39
C GLY A 72 0.58 -13.02 0.64
N VAL A 73 -0.39 -13.44 -0.16
CA VAL A 73 -1.81 -13.09 -0.07
C VAL A 73 -2.54 -14.23 0.62
N LEU A 74 -3.40 -13.91 1.59
CA LEU A 74 -4.21 -14.90 2.27
C LEU A 74 -5.67 -14.51 2.33
N LEU A 75 -6.51 -15.53 2.50
CA LEU A 75 -7.93 -15.43 2.80
C LEU A 75 -8.13 -15.70 4.28
N SER A 76 -8.76 -14.78 5.00
CA SER A 76 -9.12 -14.93 6.40
C SER A 76 -10.58 -14.62 6.65
N CYS A 77 -11.08 -14.97 7.83
CA CYS A 77 -12.36 -14.44 8.29
C CYS A 77 -12.20 -12.99 8.78
N LEU A 78 -13.29 -12.23 8.79
CA LEU A 78 -13.28 -10.84 9.26
C LEU A 78 -12.78 -10.74 10.72
N ASP A 79 -13.07 -11.70 11.57
CA ASP A 79 -12.61 -11.70 12.97
C ASP A 79 -11.09 -11.86 13.07
N CYS A 80 -10.50 -12.78 12.31
CA CYS A 80 -9.04 -12.92 12.22
C CYS A 80 -8.39 -11.67 11.62
N PHE A 81 -9.00 -11.11 10.57
CA PHE A 81 -8.55 -9.85 9.95
C PHE A 81 -8.60 -8.68 10.94
N LEU A 82 -9.60 -8.62 11.83
CA LEU A 82 -9.78 -7.55 12.82
C LEU A 82 -9.04 -7.80 14.13
N LYS A 83 -8.74 -9.04 14.51
CA LYS A 83 -8.31 -9.43 15.88
C LYS A 83 -9.18 -8.71 16.94
N GLU A 84 -8.61 -7.79 17.69
CA GLU A 84 -9.31 -6.96 18.68
C GLU A 84 -9.58 -5.52 18.21
N GLY A 85 -9.25 -5.23 16.95
CA GLY A 85 -9.38 -3.91 16.34
C GLY A 85 -10.81 -3.58 15.88
N SER A 86 -11.04 -2.30 15.62
CA SER A 86 -12.29 -1.82 15.03
C SER A 86 -12.24 -1.88 13.50
N LEU A 87 -13.41 -2.04 12.88
CA LEU A 87 -13.58 -2.06 11.43
C LEU A 87 -13.69 -0.63 10.88
N TYR A 88 -12.95 -0.36 9.82
CA TYR A 88 -12.99 0.89 9.07
C TYR A 88 -13.07 0.61 7.57
N GLU A 89 -13.70 1.52 6.82
CA GLU A 89 -13.78 1.48 5.36
C GLU A 89 -12.92 2.59 4.75
N PHE A 90 -12.10 2.23 3.75
CA PHE A 90 -11.22 3.18 3.06
C PHE A 90 -12.01 3.99 2.03
N GLU A 91 -11.83 5.32 2.04
CA GLU A 91 -12.60 6.22 1.17
C GLU A 91 -11.94 6.43 -0.21
N TYR A 92 -12.69 6.20 -1.29
CA TYR A 92 -12.30 6.49 -2.67
C TYR A 92 -13.03 7.73 -3.19
N GLY A 93 -12.52 8.36 -4.26
CA GLY A 93 -13.11 9.56 -4.85
C GLY A 93 -13.17 10.75 -3.89
N SER A 94 -12.27 10.79 -2.89
CA SER A 94 -12.27 11.85 -1.88
C SER A 94 -11.97 13.21 -2.54
N HIS A 95 -12.80 14.21 -2.24
CA HIS A 95 -12.50 15.58 -2.67
C HIS A 95 -11.21 16.08 -1.99
N CYS A 96 -10.43 16.91 -2.70
CA CYS A 96 -9.12 17.40 -2.23
C CYS A 96 -9.16 17.97 -0.80
N LEU A 97 -10.17 18.79 -0.47
CA LEU A 97 -10.29 19.36 0.87
C LEU A 97 -10.50 18.26 1.94
N THR A 98 -11.38 17.29 1.69
CA THR A 98 -11.61 16.15 2.60
C THR A 98 -10.33 15.33 2.77
N PHE A 99 -9.63 15.05 1.67
CA PHE A 99 -8.35 14.34 1.68
C PHE A 99 -7.29 15.05 2.53
N LEU A 100 -7.18 16.38 2.41
CA LEU A 100 -6.24 17.19 3.19
C LEU A 100 -6.60 17.30 4.67
N THR A 101 -7.89 17.25 5.03
CA THR A 101 -8.32 17.22 6.44
C THR A 101 -7.99 15.90 7.14
N LYS A 102 -7.86 14.80 6.38
CA LYS A 102 -7.43 13.50 6.90
C LYS A 102 -5.91 13.44 6.93
N VAL A 103 -5.34 14.00 8.00
CA VAL A 103 -3.87 14.11 8.18
C VAL A 103 -3.20 12.73 8.26
N ARG A 104 -3.93 11.66 8.55
CA ARG A 104 -3.39 10.30 8.64
C ARG A 104 -3.49 9.56 7.29
N GLY A 105 -2.36 9.05 6.81
CA GLY A 105 -2.28 8.16 5.63
C GLY A 105 -3.01 6.85 5.82
N GLY A 106 -3.26 6.14 4.70
CA GLY A 106 -3.94 4.84 4.72
C GLY A 106 -5.42 4.91 5.09
N THR A 107 -6.14 5.98 4.74
CA THR A 107 -7.57 6.11 5.08
C THR A 107 -8.46 6.60 3.94
N CYS A 108 -7.86 7.20 2.91
CA CYS A 108 -8.58 7.72 1.75
C CYS A 108 -7.65 7.96 0.57
N THR A 109 -8.24 8.07 -0.62
CA THR A 109 -7.58 8.52 -1.84
C THR A 109 -8.51 9.37 -2.71
N THR A 110 -7.95 10.20 -3.59
CA THR A 110 -8.72 10.92 -4.61
C THR A 110 -9.02 10.05 -5.83
N ALA A 111 -8.36 8.88 -5.98
CA ALA A 111 -8.66 7.93 -7.05
C ALA A 111 -10.06 7.33 -6.91
N GLU A 112 -10.70 7.08 -8.05
CA GLU A 112 -11.96 6.35 -8.13
C GLU A 112 -11.73 4.84 -7.98
N SER A 113 -12.74 4.14 -7.44
CA SER A 113 -12.74 2.68 -7.37
C SER A 113 -13.28 2.05 -8.66
N ASP A 114 -12.69 0.94 -9.06
CA ASP A 114 -13.29 0.00 -10.01
C ASP A 114 -14.55 -0.65 -9.42
N PRO A 115 -15.45 -1.20 -10.25
CA PRO A 115 -16.68 -1.86 -9.80
C PRO A 115 -16.40 -3.06 -8.86
N PRO A 116 -17.29 -3.34 -7.89
CA PRO A 116 -17.08 -4.40 -6.91
C PRO A 116 -16.71 -5.77 -7.50
N GLU A 117 -17.30 -6.14 -8.63
CA GLU A 117 -17.05 -7.42 -9.30
C GLU A 117 -15.59 -7.52 -9.77
N SER A 118 -15.06 -6.45 -10.37
CA SER A 118 -13.66 -6.36 -10.80
C SER A 118 -12.70 -6.39 -9.61
N VAL A 119 -13.06 -5.72 -8.52
CA VAL A 119 -12.26 -5.69 -7.29
C VAL A 119 -12.14 -7.09 -6.68
N ILE A 120 -13.28 -7.78 -6.54
CA ILE A 120 -13.32 -9.15 -5.99
C ILE A 120 -12.54 -10.10 -6.89
N TYR A 121 -12.71 -9.99 -8.22
CA TYR A 121 -11.95 -10.78 -9.18
C TYR A 121 -10.43 -10.60 -9.00
N THR A 122 -9.97 -9.34 -8.96
CA THR A 122 -8.56 -9.01 -8.76
C THR A 122 -8.02 -9.58 -7.44
N ALA A 123 -8.74 -9.39 -6.33
CA ALA A 123 -8.32 -9.91 -5.03
C ALA A 123 -8.20 -11.45 -5.04
N MET A 124 -9.19 -12.14 -5.60
CA MET A 124 -9.20 -13.61 -5.68
C MET A 124 -8.13 -14.14 -6.65
N TYR A 125 -7.86 -13.43 -7.74
CA TYR A 125 -6.78 -13.77 -8.66
C TYR A 125 -5.42 -13.67 -7.96
N LEU A 126 -5.19 -12.60 -7.21
CA LEU A 126 -3.94 -12.40 -6.47
C LEU A 126 -3.78 -13.37 -5.30
N LEU A 127 -4.88 -13.84 -4.69
CA LEU A 127 -4.82 -14.94 -3.72
C LEU A 127 -4.22 -16.23 -4.33
N GLN A 128 -4.47 -16.48 -5.62
CA GLN A 128 -4.00 -17.68 -6.32
C GLN A 128 -2.62 -17.50 -7.00
N ASN A 129 -2.30 -16.28 -7.41
CA ASN A 129 -1.11 -16.00 -8.22
C ASN A 129 -0.04 -15.19 -7.48
N GLY A 130 -0.38 -14.59 -6.35
CA GLY A 130 0.49 -13.75 -5.55
C GLY A 130 0.53 -12.30 -6.02
N PHE A 131 0.96 -11.42 -5.11
CA PHE A 131 1.14 -9.99 -5.37
C PHE A 131 2.63 -9.57 -5.36
N GLY A 132 3.54 -10.55 -5.37
CA GLY A 132 4.98 -10.34 -5.25
C GLY A 132 5.47 -10.43 -3.80
N LYS A 133 6.69 -9.95 -3.54
CA LYS A 133 7.30 -9.97 -2.21
C LYS A 133 6.86 -8.76 -1.40
N TYR A 134 6.40 -9.01 -0.18
CA TYR A 134 6.00 -7.97 0.75
C TYR A 134 7.20 -7.09 1.14
N ASP A 135 7.03 -5.78 1.07
CA ASP A 135 7.95 -4.78 1.61
C ASP A 135 7.14 -3.75 2.42
N LEU A 136 7.68 -3.34 3.58
CA LEU A 136 6.95 -2.49 4.55
C LEU A 136 6.70 -1.09 4.01
N PHE A 137 7.63 -0.56 3.21
CA PHE A 137 7.55 0.79 2.66
C PHE A 137 6.78 0.79 1.36
N HIS A 138 7.00 -0.21 0.52
CA HIS A 138 6.37 -0.34 -0.78
C HIS A 138 5.92 -1.76 -1.03
N ARG A 139 4.82 -1.97 -1.75
CA ARG A 139 4.19 -3.29 -1.91
C ARG A 139 3.86 -3.88 -0.53
N ASN A 140 3.11 -3.11 0.25
CA ASN A 140 2.52 -3.57 1.51
C ASN A 140 1.02 -3.87 1.34
N CYS A 141 0.30 -4.07 2.45
CA CYS A 141 -1.14 -4.33 2.44
C CYS A 141 -1.98 -3.17 1.86
N GLU A 142 -1.56 -1.91 2.04
CA GLU A 142 -2.23 -0.73 1.47
C GLU A 142 -2.08 -0.72 -0.05
N ASP A 143 -0.86 -0.96 -0.56
CA ASP A 143 -0.61 -1.02 -2.02
C ASP A 143 -1.40 -2.17 -2.68
N PHE A 144 -1.48 -3.33 -2.01
CA PHE A 144 -2.30 -4.45 -2.47
C PHE A 144 -3.78 -4.05 -2.60
N ALA A 145 -4.35 -3.43 -1.57
CA ALA A 145 -5.76 -3.07 -1.57
C ALA A 145 -6.06 -1.91 -2.54
N LEU A 146 -5.17 -0.93 -2.65
CA LEU A 146 -5.22 0.14 -3.66
C LEU A 146 -5.19 -0.45 -5.07
N TYR A 147 -4.28 -1.39 -5.35
CA TYR A 147 -4.23 -2.06 -6.64
C TYR A 147 -5.51 -2.84 -6.94
N CYS A 148 -6.03 -3.61 -5.98
CA CYS A 148 -7.30 -4.32 -6.15
C CYS A 148 -8.46 -3.38 -6.51
N LYS A 149 -8.46 -2.16 -5.96
CA LYS A 149 -9.53 -1.18 -6.15
C LYS A 149 -9.37 -0.30 -7.38
N THR A 150 -8.18 -0.20 -7.98
CA THR A 150 -7.91 0.81 -9.02
C THR A 150 -7.22 0.26 -10.26
N GLY A 151 -6.57 -0.91 -10.14
CA GLY A 151 -5.64 -1.46 -11.12
C GLY A 151 -4.36 -0.64 -11.28
N LEU A 152 -4.09 0.36 -10.43
CA LEU A 152 -2.95 1.27 -10.59
C LEU A 152 -1.69 0.72 -9.91
N ILE A 153 -0.58 0.72 -10.64
CA ILE A 153 0.76 0.36 -10.14
C ILE A 153 1.70 1.55 -10.34
N ILE A 154 2.59 1.77 -9.38
CA ILE A 154 3.65 2.78 -9.44
C ILE A 154 4.80 2.27 -10.30
N VAL A 155 5.11 2.99 -11.40
CA VAL A 155 6.08 2.56 -12.42
C VAL A 155 7.53 2.76 -11.98
N HIS A 156 7.83 3.86 -11.28
CA HIS A 156 9.17 4.20 -10.83
C HIS A 156 9.31 4.07 -9.30
N GLN A 157 9.73 2.89 -8.84
CA GLN A 157 10.22 2.71 -7.46
C GLN A 157 11.67 3.21 -7.27
N GLN A 158 12.41 3.43 -8.37
CA GLN A 158 13.78 3.92 -8.32
C GLN A 158 13.82 5.44 -8.11
N THR A 159 14.62 5.87 -7.11
CA THR A 159 15.08 7.24 -6.82
C THR A 159 14.14 8.12 -6.00
N ASN A 160 14.08 7.86 -4.68
CA ASN A 160 14.50 8.85 -3.69
C ASN A 160 14.76 8.14 -2.35
N LEU A 161 16.03 7.87 -2.04
CA LEU A 161 16.54 7.50 -0.71
C LEU A 161 16.34 8.64 0.33
N ALA A 162 15.25 9.39 0.24
CA ALA A 162 14.90 10.47 1.17
C ALA A 162 13.39 10.74 1.30
N MET A 163 12.49 10.09 0.54
CA MET A 163 11.05 10.40 0.62
C MET A 163 10.21 9.22 0.15
N GLY A 164 9.57 8.50 1.07
CA GLY A 164 8.78 7.30 0.77
C GLY A 164 7.56 7.61 -0.09
N SER A 165 7.57 7.08 -1.31
CA SER A 165 6.47 7.09 -2.27
C SER A 165 5.39 6.06 -1.91
N SER A 166 4.66 6.35 -0.85
CA SER A 166 3.40 5.72 -0.44
C SER A 166 2.97 6.48 0.82
N GLY A 167 1.68 6.56 1.13
CA GLY A 167 1.15 7.28 2.30
C GLY A 167 1.65 6.79 3.67
N THR A 168 2.68 5.93 3.71
CA THR A 168 3.29 5.30 4.88
C THR A 168 4.57 5.97 5.41
N THR A 169 4.99 7.14 4.90
CA THR A 169 6.11 7.93 5.47
C THR A 169 5.80 8.58 6.83
N GLY A 170 5.14 7.83 7.73
CA GLY A 170 4.94 8.13 9.14
C GLY A 170 5.16 6.92 10.07
N GLN A 171 5.70 5.81 9.56
CA GLN A 171 5.73 4.53 10.29
C GLN A 171 7.11 4.04 10.72
N VAL A 172 8.15 4.84 10.50
CA VAL A 172 9.48 4.57 11.04
C VAL A 172 9.98 5.72 11.90
N ALA A 173 9.33 5.88 13.04
CA ALA A 173 10.03 5.98 14.31
C ALA A 173 9.06 5.53 15.41
N SER A 174 9.22 4.30 15.88
CA SER A 174 8.94 3.84 17.25
C SER A 174 8.74 2.32 17.29
N ALA A 175 9.78 1.56 16.95
CA ALA A 175 10.11 0.45 17.84
C ALA A 175 10.83 1.13 19.01
N LEU A 176 10.10 1.30 20.11
CA LEU A 176 10.43 1.88 21.42
C LEU A 176 9.49 3.06 21.77
N LEU A 177 8.55 2.71 22.67
CA LEU A 177 7.70 3.57 23.48
C LEU A 177 6.51 4.23 22.75
N GLY A 178 5.33 3.94 23.30
CA GLY A 178 4.03 4.28 22.74
C GLY A 178 3.79 5.77 22.53
N GLY A 179 2.86 6.05 21.62
CA GLY A 179 2.40 7.40 21.35
C GLY A 179 2.19 7.60 19.86
N ALA A 180 0.93 7.47 19.42
CA ALA A 180 0.47 7.91 18.13
C ALA A 180 0.64 9.44 18.01
N LEU A 181 1.84 9.92 17.65
CA LEU A 181 2.13 11.33 17.32
C LEU A 181 3.36 11.50 16.38
N VAL A 182 3.97 10.44 15.87
CA VAL A 182 5.25 10.51 15.13
C VAL A 182 5.08 10.79 13.61
N GLY A 183 3.88 11.20 13.17
CA GLY A 183 3.69 11.79 11.84
C GLY A 183 4.10 13.25 11.76
N VAL A 184 4.18 13.95 12.90
CA VAL A 184 4.61 15.35 12.95
C VAL A 184 6.14 15.43 13.16
N VAL A 185 6.72 14.40 13.76
CA VAL A 185 8.04 14.49 14.41
C VAL A 185 9.23 14.53 13.44
N GLY A 186 9.17 13.84 12.29
CA GLY A 186 10.26 13.85 11.31
C GLY A 186 10.52 15.22 10.65
N SER A 187 9.46 16.00 10.38
CA SER A 187 9.58 17.38 9.86
C SER A 187 9.67 18.43 10.97
N LEU A 188 9.25 18.11 12.20
CA LEU A 188 9.30 19.03 13.34
C LEU A 188 10.68 19.22 13.94
N PHE A 189 11.58 18.24 13.80
CA PHE A 189 12.85 18.29 14.55
C PHE A 189 13.80 19.40 14.13
N ASN A 190 13.58 20.06 12.98
CA ASN A 190 14.49 21.11 12.53
C ASN A 190 13.98 22.54 12.68
N THR A 191 12.74 22.78 13.11
CA THR A 191 12.26 24.16 13.31
C THR A 191 11.24 24.30 14.44
N THR A 192 11.70 24.75 15.61
CA THR A 192 10.86 25.06 16.79
C THR A 192 10.13 26.40 16.70
N THR A 193 10.12 27.05 15.53
CA THR A 193 9.49 28.36 15.32
C THR A 193 8.08 28.21 14.71
N PRO A 194 7.11 29.07 15.06
CA PRO A 194 5.76 29.06 14.46
C PRO A 194 5.77 29.14 12.93
N VAL A 195 6.76 29.83 12.35
CA VAL A 195 6.98 29.91 10.90
C VAL A 195 7.44 28.57 10.33
N GLY A 196 8.37 27.90 11.01
CA GLY A 196 8.84 26.56 10.61
C GLY A 196 7.76 25.48 10.72
N LEU A 197 6.92 25.55 11.75
CA LEU A 197 5.72 24.73 11.92
C LEU A 197 4.72 24.90 10.76
N GLY A 198 4.44 26.15 10.37
CA GLY A 198 3.55 26.46 9.25
C GLY A 198 4.11 25.96 7.90
N LEU A 199 5.42 26.15 7.67
CA LEU A 199 6.10 25.65 6.47
C LEU A 199 6.12 24.11 6.42
N GLY A 200 6.44 23.44 7.53
CA GLY A 200 6.46 21.97 7.61
C GLY A 200 5.08 21.32 7.44
N THR A 201 4.04 21.94 7.96
CA THR A 201 2.66 21.45 7.77
C THR A 201 2.21 21.65 6.32
N GLY A 202 2.54 22.79 5.71
CA GLY A 202 2.24 23.08 4.31
C GLY A 202 2.95 22.11 3.35
N THR A 203 4.24 21.87 3.55
CA THR A 203 5.00 20.92 2.72
C THR A 203 4.50 19.49 2.87
N TYR A 204 4.14 19.07 4.09
CA TYR A 204 3.52 17.76 4.32
C TYR A 204 2.22 17.59 3.54
N LEU A 205 1.30 18.55 3.62
CA LEU A 205 0.00 18.48 2.93
C LEU A 205 0.15 18.47 1.41
N VAL A 206 1.06 19.28 0.86
CA VAL A 206 1.35 19.30 -0.58
C VAL A 206 1.97 17.97 -1.01
N ASN A 207 2.95 17.44 -0.26
CA ASN A 207 3.59 16.17 -0.57
C ASN A 207 2.59 15.00 -0.45
N ARG A 208 1.72 15.03 0.55
CA ARG A 208 0.64 14.05 0.74
C ARG A 208 -0.31 14.03 -0.46
N TYR A 209 -0.76 15.20 -0.91
CA TYR A 209 -1.63 15.32 -2.08
C TYR A 209 -0.92 14.90 -3.37
N GLY A 210 0.32 15.33 -3.57
CA GLY A 210 1.11 14.98 -4.75
C GLY A 210 1.42 13.49 -4.88
N ASN A 211 1.53 12.77 -3.74
CA ASN A 211 1.78 11.33 -3.71
C ASN A 211 0.50 10.47 -3.70
N ASP A 212 -0.69 11.09 -3.66
CA ASP A 212 -1.95 10.35 -3.77
C ASP A 212 -2.03 9.61 -5.11
N ILE A 213 -2.52 8.37 -5.10
CA ILE A 213 -2.53 7.53 -6.30
C ILE A 213 -3.43 8.10 -7.41
N GLY A 214 -4.43 8.93 -7.06
CA GLY A 214 -5.28 9.64 -8.01
C GLY A 214 -4.67 10.91 -8.59
N VAL A 215 -3.55 11.39 -8.06
CA VAL A 215 -2.90 12.67 -8.45
C VAL A 215 -1.54 12.45 -9.11
N ARG A 216 -0.77 11.48 -8.60
CA ARG A 216 0.59 11.20 -9.07
C ARG A 216 0.62 10.81 -10.55
N LYS A 217 1.72 11.12 -11.23
CA LYS A 217 1.86 10.93 -12.69
C LYS A 217 2.62 9.67 -13.10
N ASP A 218 3.21 9.00 -12.13
CA ASP A 218 4.06 7.82 -12.30
C ASP A 218 3.31 6.52 -11.97
N VAL A 219 2.00 6.51 -12.21
CA VAL A 219 1.15 5.32 -12.13
C VAL A 219 0.65 4.90 -13.50
N VAL A 220 0.48 3.59 -13.67
CA VAL A 220 -0.12 3.00 -14.86
C VAL A 220 -1.17 1.98 -14.44
N LYS A 221 -2.28 1.94 -15.18
CA LYS A 221 -3.30 0.91 -14.99
C LYS A 221 -2.84 -0.39 -15.65
N VAL A 222 -2.86 -1.46 -14.88
CA VAL A 222 -2.36 -2.79 -15.27
C VAL A 222 -3.41 -3.83 -14.93
N ASP A 223 -3.82 -4.61 -15.91
CA ASP A 223 -4.71 -5.75 -15.70
C ASP A 223 -4.05 -6.79 -14.79
N VAL A 224 -4.85 -7.46 -13.95
CA VAL A 224 -4.33 -8.35 -12.91
C VAL A 224 -3.56 -9.53 -13.48
N GLU A 225 -3.88 -9.96 -14.68
CA GLU A 225 -3.20 -11.04 -15.40
C GLU A 225 -1.75 -10.67 -15.76
N ASP A 226 -1.49 -9.39 -15.99
CA ASP A 226 -0.19 -8.88 -16.45
C ASP A 226 0.71 -8.39 -15.31
N ILE A 227 0.21 -8.34 -14.06
CA ILE A 227 0.98 -7.79 -12.93
C ILE A 227 2.33 -8.49 -12.70
N ALA A 228 2.40 -9.81 -12.92
CA ALA A 228 3.65 -10.56 -12.79
C ALA A 228 4.71 -10.13 -13.82
N LEU A 229 4.28 -9.73 -15.03
CA LEU A 229 5.15 -9.20 -16.06
C LEU A 229 5.68 -7.81 -15.68
N PHE A 230 4.85 -6.99 -15.05
CA PHE A 230 5.27 -5.68 -14.55
C PHE A 230 6.31 -5.79 -13.44
N HIS A 231 6.09 -6.68 -12.46
CA HIS A 231 7.06 -6.91 -11.38
C HIS A 231 8.38 -7.49 -11.89
N SER A 232 8.35 -8.45 -12.82
CA SER A 232 9.59 -9.02 -13.39
C SER A 232 10.39 -7.99 -14.19
N ARG A 233 9.74 -7.06 -14.89
CA ARG A 233 10.41 -5.95 -15.58
C ARG A 233 11.09 -4.99 -14.61
N GLN A 234 10.45 -4.66 -13.48
CA GLN A 234 11.08 -3.82 -12.45
C GLN A 234 12.35 -4.48 -11.87
N VAL A 235 12.28 -5.77 -11.50
CA VAL A 235 13.44 -6.53 -11.02
C VAL A 235 14.56 -6.58 -12.07
N SER A 236 14.24 -6.78 -13.35
CA SER A 236 15.25 -6.86 -14.41
C SER A 236 16.00 -5.54 -14.66
N VAL A 237 15.41 -4.40 -14.30
CA VAL A 237 16.09 -3.08 -14.37
C VAL A 237 16.97 -2.87 -13.13
N GLU A 238 16.59 -3.42 -11.98
CA GLU A 238 17.37 -3.38 -10.73
C GLU A 238 18.63 -4.25 -10.79
N ASP A 239 18.61 -5.37 -11.54
CA ASP A 239 19.75 -6.29 -11.68
C ASP A 239 20.84 -5.81 -12.66
N ILE A 240 20.68 -4.63 -13.30
CA ILE A 240 21.73 -4.02 -14.12
C ILE A 240 22.64 -3.20 -13.21
N CYS A 241 23.78 -3.79 -12.83
CA CYS A 241 24.87 -3.08 -12.16
C CYS A 241 25.23 -1.80 -12.94
N PRO A 242 25.33 -0.61 -12.30
CA PRO A 242 25.56 0.68 -13.00
C PRO A 242 26.88 0.79 -13.77
N THR A 243 27.71 -0.25 -13.84
CA THR A 243 29.03 -0.20 -14.45
C THR A 243 29.06 -0.56 -15.94
N ASP A 244 27.97 -1.07 -16.54
CA ASP A 244 28.05 -1.64 -17.91
C ASP A 244 27.52 -0.75 -19.05
N VAL A 245 27.13 0.49 -18.75
CA VAL A 245 26.61 1.43 -19.79
C VAL A 245 27.74 2.20 -20.49
N ASN A 246 28.99 2.11 -20.02
CA ASN A 246 30.10 2.89 -20.58
C ASN A 246 30.98 2.18 -21.62
N ASP A 247 30.82 0.87 -21.84
CA ASP A 247 31.68 0.13 -22.80
C ASP A 247 31.05 -0.10 -24.18
N ARG A 248 29.77 0.26 -24.41
CA ARG A 248 29.15 0.22 -25.76
C ARG A 248 29.29 1.48 -26.60
N LYS A 249 30.07 2.48 -26.15
CA LYS A 249 30.39 3.68 -26.96
C LYS A 249 31.84 3.77 -27.45
N LYS A 250 32.68 2.73 -27.26
CA LYS A 250 34.08 2.70 -27.73
C LYS A 250 34.38 1.72 -28.87
N GLY A 251 33.38 1.13 -29.52
CA GLY A 251 33.56 0.15 -30.60
C GLY A 251 33.22 0.61 -32.02
N ILE A 252 32.83 1.87 -32.24
CA ILE A 252 32.48 2.37 -33.58
C ILE A 252 33.15 3.73 -33.81
N SER A 253 34.45 3.71 -34.07
CA SER A 253 35.14 4.66 -34.95
C SER A 253 36.59 4.25 -35.09
N LYS A 254 36.93 3.62 -36.21
CA LYS A 254 38.17 3.78 -36.96
C LYS A 254 38.14 2.82 -38.16
N GLU A 255 37.46 3.27 -39.19
CA GLU A 255 37.79 2.89 -40.56
C GLU A 255 38.11 4.19 -41.32
N SER A 256 39.13 4.13 -42.17
CA SER A 256 39.64 5.12 -43.14
C SER A 256 40.69 6.16 -42.70
N ALA A 257 41.95 5.91 -43.11
CA ALA A 257 42.84 6.78 -43.92
C ALA A 257 44.17 6.01 -44.16
N PHE A 258 44.47 5.55 -45.39
CA PHE A 258 45.56 6.07 -46.29
C PHE A 258 46.89 6.29 -45.54
N ASP A 259 48.01 5.62 -45.83
CA ASP A 259 48.63 5.14 -47.09
C ASP A 259 49.18 3.70 -47.01
#